data_AF-A0A6G1TYK3-F1
#
_entry.id   AF-A0A6G1TYK3-F1
#
_cell.length_a   1.000
_cell.length_b   1.000
_cell.length_c   1.000
_cell.angle_alpha   90.00
_cell.angle_beta   90.00
_cell.angle_gamma   90.00
#
_symmetry.space_group_name_H-M   'P 1'
#
loop_
_entity.id
_entity.type
_entity.pdbx_description
1 polymer ?
#
loop_
_entity_poly.entity_id
_entity_poly.type
_entity_poly.pdbx_seq_one_letter_code
_entity_poly.pdbx_strand_id
1 'polypeptide(L)'
;MKTIRTIHTALILMVLAFMTACSTDSADPIQGDSGGDNPGDKITVHMTLSTAPSSGTRATLSWNDGVDAENMKSWVVAFVKDNKVVSFVENTDVSANNRIKDEVTIKDLPKGDTYQVYSFANLTATELGISKGVEVHFDNMQWKMNGNGFNVNATDCKGIPMSNKQEVTIDASGKPSITELWVVRMLAKVTLQFRNPSSTDLIINDITISDITSNPSATTNTDGNIMLLPKHSDVSGTSGATGSSSLTDADKDEVTCTPNLVKQAATDNYTYKLSPSKTIPASTDTYKPENEISFYVNESAAGNTSKYFIINLNTSTGIKRYALFQDWTTIARNDHHILRISLDDYKLKFDVQSFTAIGLYPSITDNGTTLSYTCYYPEEEFHIQPKVVKASDDSEVTGIDNTKVEWQLIKEEGMADETANAQLVFKTIPSWNTTTGYFEGTFNDDAADKQSALYKVTVPVPGASGKELIYKILFTKDLRSYAARKHYTRKYYRYE
;
A
#
# COMPACT_ATOMS: atom_id res chain seq x y z
N MET A 1 -37.26 50.21 -8.84
CA MET A 1 -37.06 49.41 -7.61
C MET A 1 -38.22 48.43 -7.33
N LYS A 2 -38.60 47.54 -8.26
CA LYS A 2 -39.60 46.48 -7.99
C LYS A 2 -39.33 45.10 -8.61
N THR A 3 -38.16 44.89 -9.23
CA THR A 3 -37.87 43.63 -9.94
C THR A 3 -36.73 42.81 -9.35
N ILE A 4 -36.08 43.27 -8.27
CA ILE A 4 -34.93 42.58 -7.66
C ILE A 4 -35.35 41.72 -6.44
N ARG A 5 -36.55 41.91 -5.89
CA ARG A 5 -37.01 41.14 -4.72
C ARG A 5 -37.59 39.76 -5.05
N THR A 6 -38.07 39.51 -6.26
CA THR A 6 -38.72 38.22 -6.58
C THR A 6 -37.71 37.12 -6.93
N ILE A 7 -36.51 37.48 -7.42
CA ILE A 7 -35.47 36.52 -7.81
C ILE A 7 -34.72 35.97 -6.58
N HIS A 8 -34.53 36.80 -5.55
CA HIS A 8 -33.87 36.34 -4.31
C HIS A 8 -34.76 35.42 -3.48
N THR A 9 -36.09 35.61 -3.48
CA THR A 9 -37.00 34.72 -2.74
C THR A 9 -37.16 33.35 -3.43
N ALA A 10 -37.09 33.30 -4.77
CA ALA A 10 -37.14 32.03 -5.51
C ALA A 10 -35.84 31.22 -5.36
N LEU A 11 -34.68 31.90 -5.32
CA LEU A 11 -33.39 31.23 -5.11
C LEU A 11 -33.23 30.72 -3.67
N ILE A 12 -33.76 31.45 -2.67
CA ILE A 12 -33.75 31.01 -1.27
C ILE A 12 -34.73 29.85 -1.02
N LEU A 13 -35.87 29.78 -1.75
CA LEU A 13 -36.77 28.61 -1.66
C LEU A 13 -36.19 27.36 -2.33
N MET A 14 -35.40 27.52 -3.41
CA MET A 14 -34.73 26.40 -4.08
C MET A 14 -33.54 25.88 -3.26
N VAL A 15 -32.85 26.75 -2.52
CA VAL A 15 -31.76 26.36 -1.61
C VAL A 15 -32.28 25.78 -0.29
N LEU A 16 -33.49 26.15 0.17
CA LEU A 16 -34.16 25.42 1.27
C LEU A 16 -34.71 24.05 0.86
N ALA A 17 -35.01 23.83 -0.43
CA ALA A 17 -35.39 22.52 -0.95
C ALA A 17 -34.21 21.53 -1.06
N PHE A 18 -32.96 22.01 -1.06
CA PHE A 18 -31.76 21.16 -0.97
C PHE A 18 -31.27 20.92 0.47
N MET A 19 -31.86 21.59 1.47
CA MET A 19 -31.51 21.45 2.89
C MET A 19 -32.65 20.86 3.74
N THR A 20 -33.66 20.25 3.10
CA THR A 20 -34.77 19.54 3.77
C THR A 20 -34.92 18.09 3.32
N ALA A 21 -33.90 17.50 2.71
CA ALA A 21 -33.65 16.06 2.80
C ALA A 21 -32.85 15.76 4.08
N CYS A 22 -33.30 16.31 5.22
CA CYS A 22 -33.18 15.55 6.45
C CYS A 22 -34.14 14.38 6.23
N SER A 23 -33.61 13.23 5.79
CA SER A 23 -34.33 11.98 5.88
C SER A 23 -34.94 11.93 7.28
N THR A 24 -36.25 11.80 7.33
CA THR A 24 -36.92 11.53 8.59
C THR A 24 -36.30 10.24 9.11
N ASP A 25 -35.54 10.36 10.20
CA ASP A 25 -35.07 9.28 11.06
C ASP A 25 -36.32 8.55 11.60
N SER A 26 -36.95 7.74 10.77
CA SER A 26 -38.14 6.98 11.11
C SER A 26 -37.84 5.52 10.85
N ALA A 27 -37.53 4.79 11.93
CA ALA A 27 -37.75 3.37 11.93
C ALA A 27 -39.27 3.16 11.91
N ASP A 28 -39.82 2.75 10.78
CA ASP A 28 -41.25 2.54 10.66
C ASP A 28 -41.62 1.20 11.34
N PRO A 29 -42.51 1.20 12.36
CA PRO A 29 -43.03 -0.05 12.90
C PRO A 29 -43.86 -0.77 11.84
N ILE A 30 -43.67 -2.09 11.71
CA ILE A 30 -44.40 -2.91 10.73
C ILE A 30 -45.89 -2.96 11.11
N GLN A 31 -46.77 -2.47 10.24
CA GLN A 31 -48.22 -2.62 10.39
C GLN A 31 -48.61 -4.06 10.02
N GLY A 32 -49.16 -4.79 11.00
CA GLY A 32 -49.15 -6.26 11.04
C GLY A 32 -50.03 -7.00 10.04
N ASP A 33 -49.59 -8.22 9.72
CA ASP A 33 -50.46 -9.30 9.27
C ASP A 33 -50.67 -10.31 10.42
N SER A 34 -51.86 -10.90 10.48
CA SER A 34 -52.34 -11.65 11.65
C SER A 34 -51.69 -13.02 11.76
N GLY A 35 -50.66 -13.17 12.60
CA GLY A 35 -50.14 -14.49 12.99
C GLY A 35 -48.94 -14.49 13.95
N GLY A 36 -49.18 -14.85 15.22
CA GLY A 36 -48.27 -15.62 16.08
C GLY A 36 -47.05 -14.95 16.73
N ASP A 37 -46.34 -14.07 16.03
CA ASP A 37 -45.17 -13.37 16.58
C ASP A 37 -45.57 -11.94 16.95
N ASN A 38 -45.23 -11.44 18.14
CA ASN A 38 -45.50 -10.04 18.53
C ASN A 38 -44.88 -9.09 17.48
N PRO A 39 -45.67 -8.44 16.60
CA PRO A 39 -45.14 -7.65 15.49
C PRO A 39 -44.45 -6.35 15.95
N GLY A 40 -44.71 -5.94 17.20
CA GLY A 40 -44.19 -4.69 17.79
C GLY A 40 -42.73 -4.71 18.24
N ASP A 41 -42.02 -5.82 18.07
CA ASP A 41 -40.59 -5.95 18.44
C ASP A 41 -39.64 -5.94 17.23
N LYS A 42 -40.17 -5.97 16.00
CA LYS A 42 -39.40 -5.88 14.76
C LYS A 42 -39.57 -4.51 14.11
N ILE A 43 -38.48 -3.99 13.54
CA ILE A 43 -38.45 -2.67 12.91
C ILE A 43 -37.89 -2.74 11.48
N THR A 44 -38.14 -1.68 10.72
CA THR A 44 -37.39 -1.38 9.49
C THR A 44 -36.37 -0.29 9.79
N VAL A 45 -35.14 -0.47 9.35
CA VAL A 45 -34.06 0.51 9.50
C VAL A 45 -33.64 1.00 8.13
N HIS A 46 -33.55 2.32 7.99
CA HIS A 46 -32.99 3.00 6.83
C HIS A 46 -31.56 3.44 7.15
N MET A 47 -30.63 3.06 6.31
CA MET A 47 -29.21 3.37 6.41
C MET A 47 -28.68 3.81 5.06
N THR A 48 -27.44 4.25 5.03
CA THR A 48 -26.73 4.54 3.79
C THR A 48 -25.40 3.82 3.76
N LEU A 49 -25.11 3.15 2.64
CA LEU A 49 -23.84 2.49 2.39
C LEU A 49 -22.96 3.36 1.50
N SER A 50 -21.72 3.62 1.91
CA SER A 50 -20.78 4.46 1.17
C SER A 50 -19.45 3.74 0.88
N THR A 51 -18.76 4.09 -0.19
CA THR A 51 -17.37 3.66 -0.39
C THR A 51 -16.43 4.48 0.48
N ALA A 52 -15.55 3.84 1.24
CA ALA A 52 -14.55 4.54 2.02
C ALA A 52 -13.60 5.35 1.10
N PRO A 53 -13.26 6.60 1.46
CA PRO A 53 -12.22 7.33 0.75
C PRO A 53 -10.88 6.61 0.90
N SER A 54 -9.95 6.88 0.00
CA SER A 54 -8.64 6.24 0.08
C SER A 54 -7.82 6.76 1.27
N SER A 55 -7.21 5.83 2.00
CA SER A 55 -6.31 6.15 3.10
C SER A 55 -4.91 6.35 2.57
N GLY A 56 -4.48 7.60 2.42
CA GLY A 56 -3.13 7.87 1.99
C GLY A 56 -2.78 9.34 2.15
N THR A 57 -1.78 9.62 2.99
CA THR A 57 -1.14 10.95 3.17
C THR A 57 -0.55 11.56 1.89
N ARG A 58 -0.76 10.95 0.71
CA ARG A 58 -0.09 11.26 -0.55
C ARG A 58 -1.03 11.23 -1.78
N ALA A 59 -2.35 11.13 -1.58
CA ALA A 59 -3.31 11.40 -2.65
C ALA A 59 -3.55 12.91 -2.75
N THR A 60 -3.11 13.56 -3.83
CA THR A 60 -3.62 14.90 -4.15
C THR A 60 -5.04 14.75 -4.70
N LEU A 61 -6.06 14.77 -3.84
CA LEU A 61 -7.50 14.96 -4.14
C LEU A 61 -8.17 14.08 -5.23
N SER A 62 -7.46 13.23 -5.98
CA SER A 62 -7.97 12.65 -7.24
C SER A 62 -8.51 11.22 -7.14
N TRP A 63 -8.38 10.56 -5.98
CA TRP A 63 -8.89 9.20 -5.74
C TRP A 63 -9.64 9.08 -4.40
N ASN A 64 -10.38 10.13 -4.03
CA ASN A 64 -11.29 10.06 -2.88
C ASN A 64 -12.49 9.17 -3.23
N ASP A 65 -13.14 9.44 -4.36
CA ASP A 65 -14.37 8.76 -4.75
C ASP A 65 -14.15 7.65 -5.79
N GLY A 66 -12.90 7.41 -6.19
CA GLY A 66 -12.57 6.54 -7.32
C GLY A 66 -13.14 7.03 -8.67
N VAL A 67 -12.98 6.23 -9.72
CA VAL A 67 -13.70 6.39 -10.98
C VAL A 67 -14.89 5.43 -11.03
N ASP A 68 -15.86 5.71 -11.89
CA ASP A 68 -17.07 4.88 -12.02
C ASP A 68 -16.77 3.36 -12.12
N ALA A 69 -15.75 2.96 -12.89
CA ALA A 69 -15.35 1.57 -13.06
C ALA A 69 -14.84 0.89 -11.76
N GLU A 70 -14.38 1.67 -10.79
CA GLU A 70 -13.86 1.19 -9.50
C GLU A 70 -14.95 1.06 -8.42
N ASN A 71 -16.11 1.70 -8.63
CA ASN A 71 -17.14 1.91 -7.61
C ASN A 71 -18.17 0.76 -7.56
N MET A 72 -19.11 0.85 -6.63
CA MET A 72 -20.11 -0.21 -6.39
C MET A 72 -21.00 -0.41 -7.63
N LYS A 73 -21.15 -1.67 -8.06
CA LYS A 73 -22.11 -2.13 -9.07
C LYS A 73 -23.19 -3.01 -8.44
N SER A 74 -22.84 -3.68 -7.35
CA SER A 74 -23.75 -4.40 -6.46
C SER A 74 -23.31 -4.22 -5.00
N TRP A 75 -24.20 -4.48 -4.06
CA TRP A 75 -23.86 -4.58 -2.64
C TRP A 75 -24.77 -5.53 -1.88
N VAL A 76 -24.28 -6.04 -0.75
CA VAL A 76 -25.05 -6.81 0.23
C VAL A 76 -24.70 -6.34 1.64
N VAL A 77 -25.72 -6.14 2.48
CA VAL A 77 -25.58 -5.78 3.89
C VAL A 77 -26.28 -6.84 4.73
N ALA A 78 -25.57 -7.43 5.70
CA ALA A 78 -26.06 -8.48 6.57
C ALA A 78 -25.91 -8.10 8.05
N PHE A 79 -27.02 -8.16 8.78
CA PHE A 79 -27.05 -8.02 10.23
C PHE A 79 -26.92 -9.39 10.87
N VAL A 80 -25.87 -9.56 11.67
CA VAL A 80 -25.49 -10.84 12.28
C VAL A 80 -25.48 -10.71 13.80
N LYS A 81 -26.05 -11.70 14.47
CA LYS A 81 -26.00 -11.84 15.93
C LYS A 81 -25.75 -13.30 16.28
N ASP A 82 -24.87 -13.54 17.25
CA ASP A 82 -24.46 -14.90 17.65
C ASP A 82 -24.02 -15.76 16.45
N ASN A 83 -23.24 -15.15 15.54
CA ASN A 83 -22.79 -15.71 14.26
C ASN A 83 -23.91 -16.11 13.29
N LYS A 84 -25.18 -15.76 13.53
CA LYS A 84 -26.29 -16.06 12.63
C LYS A 84 -26.81 -14.82 11.94
N VAL A 85 -27.08 -14.92 10.64
CA VAL A 85 -27.69 -13.83 9.86
C VAL A 85 -29.13 -13.62 10.34
N VAL A 86 -29.42 -12.47 10.93
CA VAL A 86 -30.75 -12.10 11.42
C VAL A 86 -31.59 -11.53 10.28
N SER A 87 -31.00 -10.62 9.50
CA SER A 87 -31.59 -10.00 8.32
C SER A 87 -30.49 -9.58 7.35
N PHE A 88 -30.81 -9.53 6.06
CA PHE A 88 -29.89 -9.02 5.05
C PHE A 88 -30.68 -8.45 3.87
N VAL A 89 -30.02 -7.61 3.09
CA VAL A 89 -30.54 -7.09 1.82
C VAL A 89 -29.41 -7.01 0.81
N GLU A 90 -29.73 -7.26 -0.46
CA GLU A 90 -28.80 -7.24 -1.58
C GLU A 90 -29.38 -6.38 -2.71
N ASN A 91 -28.56 -5.51 -3.27
CA ASN A 91 -28.83 -4.79 -4.51
C ASN A 91 -27.85 -5.28 -5.58
N THR A 92 -28.37 -5.93 -6.62
CA THR A 92 -27.55 -6.50 -7.70
C THR A 92 -27.27 -5.54 -8.84
N ASP A 93 -27.90 -4.36 -8.87
CA ASP A 93 -27.77 -3.37 -9.95
C ASP A 93 -27.84 -1.94 -9.42
N VAL A 94 -26.70 -1.48 -8.89
CA VAL A 94 -26.56 -0.12 -8.35
C VAL A 94 -26.56 0.89 -9.49
N SER A 95 -27.51 1.83 -9.42
CA SER A 95 -27.65 2.90 -10.39
C SER A 95 -26.38 3.74 -10.48
N ALA A 96 -26.07 4.29 -11.67
CA ALA A 96 -24.83 5.02 -11.91
C ALA A 96 -24.58 6.18 -10.93
N ASN A 97 -25.63 6.84 -10.46
CA ASN A 97 -25.55 7.97 -9.52
C ASN A 97 -25.33 7.54 -8.07
N ASN A 98 -25.51 6.25 -7.74
CA ASN A 98 -25.45 5.71 -6.39
C ASN A 98 -24.22 4.82 -6.13
N ARG A 99 -23.26 4.78 -7.07
CA ARG A 99 -22.12 3.85 -7.00
C ARG A 99 -21.12 4.17 -5.89
N ILE A 100 -21.15 5.41 -5.40
CA ILE A 100 -20.36 5.86 -4.25
C ILE A 100 -21.16 5.74 -2.96
N LYS A 101 -22.47 6.03 -3.01
CA LYS A 101 -23.38 6.08 -1.87
C LYS A 101 -24.76 5.59 -2.29
N ASP A 102 -25.31 4.58 -1.61
CA ASP A 102 -26.64 4.02 -1.92
C ASP A 102 -27.46 3.75 -0.65
N GLU A 103 -28.78 3.78 -0.78
CA GLU A 103 -29.70 3.58 0.35
C GLU A 103 -29.85 2.10 0.68
N VAL A 104 -29.84 1.80 1.98
CA VAL A 104 -30.01 0.44 2.51
C VAL A 104 -31.26 0.43 3.39
N THR A 105 -32.22 -0.43 3.04
CA THR A 105 -33.43 -0.64 3.85
C THR A 105 -33.44 -2.08 4.36
N ILE A 106 -33.21 -2.27 5.65
CA ILE A 106 -33.23 -3.59 6.30
C ILE A 106 -34.54 -3.74 7.05
N LYS A 107 -35.23 -4.86 6.86
CA LYS A 107 -36.52 -5.18 7.48
C LYS A 107 -36.37 -6.29 8.51
N ASP A 108 -37.41 -6.43 9.33
CA ASP A 108 -37.57 -7.51 10.31
C ASP A 108 -36.46 -7.60 11.38
N LEU A 109 -35.85 -6.47 11.76
CA LEU A 109 -34.81 -6.43 12.79
C LEU A 109 -35.43 -6.34 14.19
N PRO A 110 -35.08 -7.24 15.13
CA PRO A 110 -35.42 -7.07 16.55
C PRO A 110 -34.82 -5.78 17.15
N LYS A 111 -35.62 -5.08 17.97
CA LYS A 111 -35.17 -3.91 18.74
C LYS A 111 -34.45 -4.29 20.04
N GLY A 112 -33.71 -3.35 20.62
CA GLY A 112 -33.04 -3.52 21.92
C GLY A 112 -31.81 -4.44 21.87
N ASP A 113 -31.20 -4.60 20.70
CA ASP A 113 -30.13 -5.56 20.42
C ASP A 113 -28.95 -4.90 19.69
N THR A 114 -27.78 -5.50 19.86
CA THR A 114 -26.54 -5.12 19.15
C THR A 114 -26.21 -6.17 18.09
N TYR A 115 -25.87 -5.70 16.89
CA TYR A 115 -25.58 -6.51 15.72
C TYR A 115 -24.18 -6.23 15.19
N GLN A 116 -23.52 -7.27 14.72
CA GLN A 116 -22.38 -7.15 13.82
C GLN A 116 -22.92 -7.00 12.40
N VAL A 117 -22.68 -5.85 11.78
CA VAL A 117 -23.15 -5.53 10.43
C VAL A 117 -22.00 -5.69 9.47
N TYR A 118 -22.15 -6.64 8.55
CA TYR A 118 -21.19 -6.89 7.48
C TYR A 118 -21.71 -6.32 6.18
N SER A 119 -20.91 -5.46 5.57
CA SER A 119 -21.23 -4.79 4.32
C SER A 119 -20.24 -5.23 3.26
N PHE A 120 -20.74 -5.52 2.07
CA PHE A 120 -19.93 -5.93 0.93
C PHE A 120 -20.40 -5.22 -0.33
N ALA A 121 -19.48 -4.88 -1.20
CA ALA A 121 -19.79 -4.40 -2.55
C ALA A 121 -19.08 -5.25 -3.59
N ASN A 122 -19.73 -5.43 -4.73
CA ASN A 122 -19.23 -6.23 -5.86
C ASN A 122 -18.92 -7.70 -5.48
N LEU A 123 -19.57 -8.16 -4.42
CA LEU A 123 -19.64 -9.54 -3.92
C LEU A 123 -21.12 -9.86 -3.65
N THR A 124 -21.52 -11.09 -3.89
CA THR A 124 -22.92 -11.50 -3.77
C THR A 124 -23.20 -12.25 -2.47
N ALA A 125 -24.46 -12.22 -2.04
CA ALA A 125 -24.93 -13.02 -0.91
C ALA A 125 -24.63 -14.52 -1.13
N THR A 126 -24.77 -15.00 -2.37
CA THR A 126 -24.51 -16.40 -2.74
C THR A 126 -23.05 -16.77 -2.60
N GLU A 127 -22.12 -15.94 -3.10
CA GLU A 127 -20.67 -16.18 -2.96
C GLU A 127 -20.21 -16.22 -1.50
N LEU A 128 -20.89 -15.47 -0.63
CA LEU A 128 -20.58 -15.35 0.80
C LEU A 128 -21.39 -16.32 1.68
N GLY A 129 -22.34 -17.08 1.12
CA GLY A 129 -23.23 -17.95 1.89
C GLY A 129 -24.20 -17.21 2.81
N ILE A 130 -24.54 -15.96 2.51
CA ILE A 130 -25.47 -15.14 3.28
C ILE A 130 -26.91 -15.60 3.00
N SER A 131 -27.58 -16.04 4.05
CA SER A 131 -29.02 -16.34 4.05
C SER A 131 -29.55 -16.25 5.47
N LYS A 132 -30.81 -15.84 5.63
CA LYS A 132 -31.42 -15.66 6.95
C LYS A 132 -31.34 -16.97 7.77
N GLY A 133 -30.86 -16.86 9.01
CA GLY A 133 -30.69 -17.97 9.95
C GLY A 133 -29.42 -18.80 9.75
N VAL A 134 -28.65 -18.57 8.68
CA VAL A 134 -27.39 -19.28 8.41
C VAL A 134 -26.29 -18.76 9.33
N GLU A 135 -25.47 -19.71 9.81
CA GLU A 135 -24.26 -19.41 10.57
C GLU A 135 -23.13 -18.95 9.64
N VAL A 136 -22.45 -17.87 10.02
CA VAL A 136 -21.41 -17.21 9.23
C VAL A 136 -20.19 -16.90 10.10
N HIS A 137 -19.00 -16.96 9.50
CA HIS A 137 -17.73 -16.73 10.19
C HIS A 137 -16.81 -15.79 9.39
N PHE A 138 -17.34 -14.63 9.00
CA PHE A 138 -16.63 -13.67 8.13
C PHE A 138 -15.31 -13.16 8.73
N ASP A 139 -15.21 -13.07 10.05
CA ASP A 139 -14.00 -12.60 10.75
C ASP A 139 -12.75 -13.46 10.47
N ASN A 140 -12.96 -14.75 10.19
CA ASN A 140 -11.88 -15.70 9.90
C ASN A 140 -11.88 -16.16 8.44
N MET A 141 -12.74 -15.59 7.60
CA MET A 141 -12.89 -16.03 6.21
C MET A 141 -11.70 -15.54 5.38
N GLN A 142 -11.05 -16.48 4.70
CA GLN A 142 -10.03 -16.17 3.69
C GLN A 142 -10.71 -15.87 2.35
N TRP A 143 -10.06 -15.03 1.53
CA TRP A 143 -10.58 -14.63 0.24
C TRP A 143 -9.52 -14.78 -0.85
N LYS A 144 -9.99 -15.19 -2.04
CA LYS A 144 -9.18 -15.31 -3.25
C LYS A 144 -9.24 -14.02 -4.04
N MET A 145 -8.28 -13.12 -3.79
CA MET A 145 -8.19 -11.86 -4.48
C MET A 145 -7.24 -11.92 -5.67
N ASN A 146 -7.77 -11.69 -6.87
CA ASN A 146 -7.00 -11.57 -8.12
C ASN A 146 -6.72 -10.09 -8.42
N GLY A 147 -6.04 -9.40 -7.49
CA GLY A 147 -5.83 -7.95 -7.55
C GLY A 147 -4.67 -7.51 -8.43
N ASN A 148 -3.62 -8.33 -8.58
CA ASN A 148 -2.47 -7.93 -9.41
C ASN A 148 -2.89 -7.88 -10.88
N GLY A 149 -2.83 -6.69 -11.47
CA GLY A 149 -3.25 -6.47 -12.85
C GLY A 149 -4.76 -6.47 -13.06
N PHE A 150 -5.55 -6.29 -11.99
CA PHE A 150 -7.01 -6.22 -12.08
C PHE A 150 -7.44 -5.20 -13.15
N ASN A 151 -8.30 -5.61 -14.09
CA ASN A 151 -8.75 -4.74 -15.16
C ASN A 151 -10.17 -4.24 -14.87
N VAL A 152 -10.27 -3.05 -14.28
CA VAL A 152 -11.56 -2.40 -14.00
C VAL A 152 -12.42 -2.14 -15.24
N ASN A 153 -11.79 -2.11 -16.43
CA ASN A 153 -12.46 -1.86 -17.70
C ASN A 153 -12.77 -3.16 -18.48
N ALA A 154 -12.52 -4.34 -17.89
CA ALA A 154 -12.93 -5.59 -18.51
C ALA A 154 -14.46 -5.63 -18.67
N THR A 155 -14.94 -6.21 -19.77
CA THR A 155 -16.39 -6.26 -20.09
C THR A 155 -17.20 -7.03 -19.06
N ASP A 156 -16.56 -7.97 -18.36
CA ASP A 156 -17.11 -8.80 -17.29
C ASP A 156 -16.74 -8.31 -15.89
N CYS A 157 -16.12 -7.12 -15.78
CA CYS A 157 -15.77 -6.52 -14.50
C CYS A 157 -17.05 -6.18 -13.72
N LYS A 158 -17.16 -6.75 -12.51
CA LYS A 158 -18.27 -6.47 -11.58
C LYS A 158 -18.00 -5.29 -10.65
N GLY A 159 -16.97 -4.48 -10.94
CA GLY A 159 -16.40 -3.50 -10.03
C GLY A 159 -15.38 -4.14 -9.06
N ILE A 160 -14.70 -3.31 -8.26
CA ILE A 160 -13.70 -3.78 -7.31
C ILE A 160 -14.41 -4.38 -6.08
N PRO A 161 -14.12 -5.63 -5.67
CA PRO A 161 -14.64 -6.19 -4.43
C PRO A 161 -14.33 -5.31 -3.22
N MET A 162 -15.32 -5.09 -2.36
CA MET A 162 -15.18 -4.29 -1.15
C MET A 162 -15.84 -4.97 0.04
N SER A 163 -15.32 -4.73 1.24
CA SER A 163 -15.86 -5.30 2.48
C SER A 163 -15.62 -4.40 3.69
N ASN A 164 -16.46 -4.52 4.70
CA ASN A 164 -16.23 -3.98 6.04
C ASN A 164 -17.12 -4.67 7.07
N LYS A 165 -16.82 -4.41 8.35
CA LYS A 165 -17.62 -4.78 9.51
C LYS A 165 -17.77 -3.56 10.42
N GLN A 166 -18.99 -3.32 10.86
CA GLN A 166 -19.33 -2.29 11.85
C GLN A 166 -20.27 -2.88 12.91
N GLU A 167 -20.35 -2.23 14.07
CA GLU A 167 -21.30 -2.61 15.12
C GLU A 167 -22.47 -1.64 15.15
N VAL A 168 -23.71 -2.16 15.15
CA VAL A 168 -24.92 -1.35 15.20
C VAL A 168 -25.79 -1.81 16.35
N THR A 169 -26.08 -0.89 17.27
CA THR A 169 -27.06 -1.11 18.34
C THR A 169 -28.39 -0.50 17.93
N ILE A 170 -29.45 -1.29 17.95
CA ILE A 170 -30.83 -0.82 17.79
C ILE A 170 -31.40 -0.64 19.20
N ASP A 171 -31.71 0.60 19.59
CA ASP A 171 -32.26 0.87 20.91
C ASP A 171 -33.71 0.36 21.06
N ALA A 172 -34.26 0.46 22.28
CA ALA A 172 -35.63 0.01 22.56
C ALA A 172 -36.72 0.81 21.82
N SER A 173 -36.39 1.99 21.28
CA SER A 173 -37.28 2.80 20.43
C SER A 173 -37.18 2.44 18.96
N GLY A 174 -36.24 1.57 18.58
CA GLY A 174 -35.97 1.16 17.21
C GLY A 174 -34.96 2.05 16.47
N LYS A 175 -34.27 2.95 17.18
CA LYS A 175 -33.29 3.84 16.57
C LYS A 175 -31.92 3.15 16.49
N PRO A 176 -31.23 3.16 15.32
CA PRO A 176 -29.88 2.64 15.22
C PRO A 176 -28.84 3.61 15.80
N SER A 177 -27.74 3.08 16.33
CA SER A 177 -26.62 3.86 16.87
C SER A 177 -25.85 4.63 15.80
N ILE A 178 -25.87 4.14 14.56
CA ILE A 178 -25.30 4.78 13.37
C ILE A 178 -26.26 4.57 12.19
N THR A 179 -26.23 5.48 11.22
CA THR A 179 -27.01 5.39 9.98
C THR A 179 -26.13 5.30 8.74
N GLU A 180 -24.81 5.45 8.89
CA GLU A 180 -23.84 5.38 7.81
C GLU A 180 -22.97 4.12 7.94
N LEU A 181 -23.08 3.27 6.93
CA LEU A 181 -22.23 2.11 6.71
C LEU A 181 -21.23 2.44 5.61
N TRP A 182 -20.09 1.76 5.61
CA TRP A 182 -19.11 1.91 4.55
C TRP A 182 -18.35 0.63 4.23
N VAL A 183 -17.74 0.59 3.04
CA VAL A 183 -16.96 -0.55 2.52
C VAL A 183 -15.59 -0.13 2.02
N VAL A 184 -14.59 -1.00 2.18
CA VAL A 184 -13.21 -0.77 1.77
C VAL A 184 -12.86 -1.64 0.57
N ARG A 185 -12.29 -1.04 -0.47
CA ARG A 185 -11.76 -1.78 -1.63
C ARG A 185 -10.74 -2.82 -1.17
N MET A 186 -10.79 -4.04 -1.72
CA MET A 186 -9.92 -5.17 -1.33
C MET A 186 -8.57 -5.21 -2.08
N LEU A 187 -8.23 -4.15 -2.81
CA LEU A 187 -6.96 -3.99 -3.53
C LEU A 187 -6.45 -2.55 -3.38
N ALA A 188 -5.20 -2.32 -3.76
CA ALA A 188 -4.60 -0.99 -3.83
C ALA A 188 -4.37 -0.56 -5.27
N LYS A 189 -4.20 0.75 -5.46
CA LYS A 189 -3.85 1.37 -6.73
C LYS A 189 -2.45 1.97 -6.66
N VAL A 190 -1.67 1.75 -7.71
CA VAL A 190 -0.35 2.36 -7.86
C VAL A 190 -0.35 3.15 -9.16
N THR A 191 0.06 4.42 -9.08
CA THR A 191 0.21 5.33 -10.21
C THR A 191 1.65 5.79 -10.31
N LEU A 192 2.29 5.49 -11.44
CA LEU A 192 3.61 6.01 -11.78
C LEU A 192 3.42 7.25 -12.67
N GLN A 193 3.87 8.41 -12.19
CA GLN A 193 3.92 9.65 -12.95
C GLN A 193 5.33 9.82 -13.53
N PHE A 194 5.44 9.93 -14.85
CA PHE A 194 6.72 10.06 -15.52
C PHE A 194 7.01 11.48 -15.97
N ARG A 195 8.28 11.86 -15.87
CA ARG A 195 8.88 12.94 -16.66
C ARG A 195 10.13 12.40 -17.35
N ASN A 196 10.47 12.98 -18.51
CA ASN A 196 11.62 12.57 -19.32
C ASN A 196 12.35 13.84 -19.80
N PRO A 197 13.27 14.38 -18.99
CA PRO A 197 14.07 15.54 -19.37
C PRO A 197 15.23 15.18 -20.34
N SER A 198 15.31 13.93 -20.81
CA SER A 198 16.33 13.54 -21.79
C SER A 198 15.99 14.05 -23.19
N SER A 199 16.98 14.07 -24.08
CA SER A 199 16.81 14.50 -25.47
C SER A 199 16.18 13.42 -26.38
N THR A 200 15.81 12.26 -25.84
CA THR A 200 15.27 11.13 -26.60
C THR A 200 14.02 10.58 -25.95
N ASP A 201 13.08 10.11 -26.76
CA ASP A 201 11.90 9.40 -26.27
C ASP A 201 12.32 8.14 -25.52
N LEU A 202 11.58 7.81 -24.46
CA LEU A 202 11.78 6.58 -23.71
C LEU A 202 10.52 5.74 -23.76
N ILE A 203 10.67 4.50 -24.19
CA ILE A 203 9.57 3.54 -24.29
C ILE A 203 9.65 2.62 -23.08
N ILE A 204 8.58 2.55 -22.31
CA ILE A 204 8.39 1.60 -21.22
C ILE A 204 7.59 0.42 -21.76
N ASN A 205 8.17 -0.77 -21.70
CA ASN A 205 7.54 -2.01 -22.15
C ASN A 205 6.80 -2.70 -21.00
N ASP A 206 7.45 -2.79 -19.84
CA ASP A 206 6.90 -3.48 -18.68
C ASP A 206 7.33 -2.80 -17.38
N ILE A 207 6.55 -3.03 -16.33
CA ILE A 207 6.82 -2.57 -14.97
C ILE A 207 6.78 -3.79 -14.06
N THR A 208 7.81 -4.02 -13.27
CA THR A 208 7.85 -5.10 -12.27
C THR A 208 7.88 -4.50 -10.88
N ILE A 209 7.08 -5.02 -9.96
CA ILE A 209 7.17 -4.68 -8.53
C ILE A 209 7.56 -5.92 -7.75
N SER A 210 8.52 -5.78 -6.84
CA SER A 210 8.95 -6.87 -5.98
C SER A 210 7.96 -7.17 -4.86
N ASP A 211 8.10 -8.35 -4.25
CA ASP A 211 7.42 -8.73 -3.01
C ASP A 211 5.89 -8.51 -3.00
N ILE A 212 5.23 -8.65 -4.16
CA ILE A 212 3.78 -8.56 -4.26
C ILE A 212 3.14 -9.90 -3.89
N THR A 213 2.09 -9.88 -3.06
CA THR A 213 1.30 -11.07 -2.76
C THR A 213 0.73 -11.65 -4.05
N SER A 214 1.02 -12.92 -4.32
CA SER A 214 0.62 -13.57 -5.57
C SER A 214 -0.89 -13.73 -5.68
N ASN A 215 -1.41 -13.63 -6.91
CA ASN A 215 -2.80 -14.00 -7.18
C ASN A 215 -3.01 -15.50 -6.91
N PRO A 216 -4.21 -15.90 -6.46
CA PRO A 216 -4.58 -17.31 -6.33
C PRO A 216 -4.49 -18.07 -7.65
N SER A 217 -4.04 -19.31 -7.58
CA SER A 217 -3.97 -20.26 -8.69
C SER A 217 -4.32 -21.67 -8.21
N ALA A 218 -4.21 -22.67 -9.09
CA ALA A 218 -4.39 -24.07 -8.72
C ALA A 218 -3.35 -24.60 -7.71
N THR A 219 -2.20 -23.93 -7.58
CA THR A 219 -1.07 -24.38 -6.75
C THR A 219 -0.58 -23.33 -5.75
N THR A 220 -1.03 -22.09 -5.88
CA THR A 220 -0.58 -20.94 -5.07
C THR A 220 -1.79 -20.28 -4.45
N ASN A 221 -1.75 -20.00 -3.14
CA ASN A 221 -2.84 -19.33 -2.42
C ASN A 221 -4.21 -19.99 -2.68
N THR A 222 -4.26 -21.33 -2.63
CA THR A 222 -5.42 -22.15 -3.04
C THR A 222 -6.66 -21.96 -2.18
N ASP A 223 -6.50 -21.47 -0.95
CA ASP A 223 -7.60 -21.19 -0.01
C ASP A 223 -7.88 -19.68 0.11
N GLY A 224 -6.94 -18.85 -0.33
CA GLY A 224 -6.98 -17.40 -0.25
C GLY A 224 -5.58 -16.81 -0.10
N ASN A 225 -5.44 -15.55 -0.49
CA ASN A 225 -4.21 -14.77 -0.31
C ASN A 225 -4.39 -13.64 0.71
N ILE A 226 -5.63 -13.19 0.93
CA ILE A 226 -5.99 -12.17 1.91
C ILE A 226 -7.16 -12.66 2.79
N MET A 227 -7.38 -12.00 3.91
CA MET A 227 -8.60 -12.14 4.69
C MET A 227 -9.73 -11.32 4.06
N LEU A 228 -10.97 -11.80 4.20
CA LEU A 228 -12.15 -11.16 3.63
C LEU A 228 -12.31 -9.71 4.12
N LEU A 229 -12.17 -9.48 5.42
CA LEU A 229 -12.39 -8.17 6.05
C LEU A 229 -11.10 -7.34 6.15
N PRO A 230 -11.21 -6.00 6.10
CA PRO A 230 -10.07 -5.12 6.33
C PRO A 230 -9.45 -5.32 7.72
N LYS A 231 -8.15 -5.09 7.83
CA LYS A 231 -7.50 -4.89 9.12
C LYS A 231 -7.22 -3.41 9.31
N HIS A 232 -8.05 -2.77 10.12
CA HIS A 232 -7.89 -1.37 10.49
C HIS A 232 -6.60 -1.19 11.31
N SER A 233 -5.88 -0.11 11.07
CA SER A 233 -4.72 0.27 11.89
C SER A 233 -5.21 0.79 13.23
N ASP A 234 -4.78 0.16 14.34
CA ASP A 234 -5.19 0.56 15.68
C ASP A 234 -4.65 1.97 16.01
N VAL A 235 -5.52 2.98 16.18
CA VAL A 235 -5.16 4.24 16.84
C VAL A 235 -5.49 4.16 18.33
N SER A 236 -5.03 3.10 19.02
CA SER A 236 -4.77 3.12 20.46
C SER A 236 -4.01 1.87 20.87
N GLY A 237 -2.89 2.04 21.58
CA GLY A 237 -2.06 0.92 21.99
C GLY A 237 -2.81 -0.03 22.92
N THR A 238 -3.05 -1.27 22.47
CA THR A 238 -2.86 -2.54 23.20
C THR A 238 -3.08 -3.67 22.20
N SER A 239 -1.99 -4.22 21.67
CA SER A 239 -2.00 -5.38 20.78
C SER A 239 -2.23 -6.66 21.57
N GLY A 240 -3.18 -7.51 21.13
CA GLY A 240 -3.42 -8.75 21.86
C GLY A 240 -4.50 -9.71 21.38
N ALA A 241 -4.87 -9.75 20.09
CA ALA A 241 -5.64 -10.89 19.57
C ALA A 241 -5.45 -11.08 18.06
N THR A 242 -4.97 -12.26 17.66
CA THR A 242 -5.01 -12.73 16.26
C THR A 242 -6.45 -12.83 15.79
N GLY A 243 -6.83 -12.09 14.75
CA GLY A 243 -8.16 -12.15 14.13
C GLY A 243 -9.20 -11.15 14.67
N SER A 244 -8.81 -10.20 15.52
CA SER A 244 -9.70 -9.15 16.00
C SER A 244 -9.49 -7.86 15.20
N SER A 245 -10.48 -7.47 14.41
CA SER A 245 -10.64 -6.08 13.98
C SER A 245 -10.97 -5.26 15.24
N SER A 246 -9.99 -4.61 15.87
CA SER A 246 -10.29 -3.69 16.97
C SER A 246 -11.25 -2.61 16.45
N LEU A 247 -12.42 -2.51 17.08
CA LEU A 247 -13.58 -1.72 16.64
C LEU A 247 -13.40 -0.21 16.87
N THR A 248 -12.19 0.31 17.09
CA THR A 248 -12.00 1.72 17.50
C THR A 248 -11.81 2.70 16.34
N ASP A 249 -11.54 2.21 15.13
CA ASP A 249 -11.34 3.03 13.92
C ASP A 249 -12.34 2.71 12.79
N ALA A 250 -13.19 1.70 12.96
CA ALA A 250 -14.25 1.32 12.00
C ALA A 250 -15.42 2.32 11.93
N ASP A 251 -15.37 3.41 12.72
CA ASP A 251 -16.41 4.45 12.78
C ASP A 251 -15.86 5.85 12.42
N LYS A 252 -14.67 5.95 11.82
CA LYS A 252 -14.05 7.23 11.41
C LYS A 252 -14.12 7.44 9.89
N ASP A 253 -14.23 8.70 9.47
CA ASP A 253 -14.37 9.13 8.06
C ASP A 253 -13.16 8.78 7.16
N GLU A 254 -11.98 8.50 7.75
CA GLU A 254 -10.77 8.08 7.04
C GLU A 254 -10.17 6.85 7.73
N VAL A 255 -10.11 5.74 7.00
CA VAL A 255 -9.82 4.42 7.57
C VAL A 255 -8.48 3.94 7.05
N THR A 256 -7.43 4.10 7.85
CA THR A 256 -6.11 3.58 7.51
C THR A 256 -6.08 2.06 7.75
N CYS A 257 -5.75 1.30 6.71
CA CYS A 257 -5.64 -0.15 6.78
C CYS A 257 -4.18 -0.61 6.89
N THR A 258 -3.98 -1.83 7.39
CA THR A 258 -2.73 -2.59 7.23
C THR A 258 -3.02 -3.88 6.45
N PRO A 259 -2.03 -4.46 5.74
CA PRO A 259 -2.25 -5.69 4.98
C PRO A 259 -2.85 -6.81 5.85
N ASN A 260 -4.01 -7.33 5.47
CA ASN A 260 -4.65 -8.46 6.15
C ASN A 260 -4.41 -9.76 5.37
N LEU A 261 -3.15 -10.21 5.35
CA LEU A 261 -2.73 -11.38 4.57
C LEU A 261 -3.04 -12.69 5.29
N VAL A 262 -3.31 -13.74 4.52
CA VAL A 262 -3.32 -15.10 5.06
C VAL A 262 -1.91 -15.47 5.52
N LYS A 263 -1.77 -16.18 6.65
CA LYS A 263 -0.47 -16.50 7.27
C LYS A 263 0.57 -17.12 6.33
N GLN A 264 0.13 -17.85 5.31
CA GLN A 264 0.99 -18.53 4.32
C GLN A 264 0.83 -17.95 2.91
N ALA A 265 0.39 -16.69 2.79
CA ALA A 265 0.28 -16.03 1.51
C ALA A 265 1.64 -16.03 0.80
N ALA A 266 1.67 -16.57 -0.42
CA ALA A 266 2.85 -16.55 -1.25
C ALA A 266 3.08 -15.15 -1.82
N THR A 267 4.36 -14.80 -1.95
CA THR A 267 4.81 -13.49 -2.39
C THR A 267 5.85 -13.68 -3.50
N ASP A 268 5.74 -12.89 -4.57
CA ASP A 268 6.65 -12.94 -5.72
C ASP A 268 6.75 -11.55 -6.40
N ASN A 269 7.69 -11.40 -7.32
CA ASN A 269 7.74 -10.24 -8.20
C ASN A 269 6.61 -10.31 -9.22
N TYR A 270 5.87 -9.22 -9.39
CA TYR A 270 4.78 -9.15 -10.38
C TYR A 270 5.11 -8.17 -11.51
N THR A 271 4.99 -8.62 -12.76
CA THR A 271 5.27 -7.82 -13.96
C THR A 271 3.98 -7.43 -14.68
N TYR A 272 3.72 -6.14 -14.74
CA TYR A 272 2.71 -5.48 -15.56
C TYR A 272 3.25 -5.26 -16.98
N LYS A 273 2.75 -6.05 -17.93
CA LYS A 273 3.07 -5.85 -19.34
C LYS A 273 2.22 -4.71 -19.91
N LEU A 274 2.85 -3.76 -20.59
CA LEU A 274 2.15 -2.67 -21.25
C LEU A 274 1.90 -3.06 -22.71
N SER A 275 0.65 -3.00 -23.13
CA SER A 275 0.25 -3.34 -24.50
C SER A 275 -0.84 -2.37 -24.96
N PRO A 276 -0.49 -1.35 -25.77
CA PRO A 276 0.85 -1.06 -26.30
C PRO A 276 1.84 -0.57 -25.23
N SER A 277 3.14 -0.65 -25.52
CA SER A 277 4.19 0.01 -24.72
C SER A 277 3.90 1.51 -24.58
N LYS A 278 4.36 2.11 -23.47
CA LYS A 278 4.16 3.53 -23.19
C LYS A 278 5.37 4.35 -23.62
N THR A 279 5.20 5.25 -24.58
CA THR A 279 6.23 6.25 -24.92
C THR A 279 6.10 7.46 -24.00
N ILE A 280 7.19 7.83 -23.33
CA ILE A 280 7.34 9.09 -22.60
C ILE A 280 8.19 10.03 -23.46
N PRO A 281 7.60 11.11 -24.03
CA PRO A 281 8.30 11.98 -24.98
C PRO A 281 9.54 12.64 -24.37
N ALA A 282 10.57 12.85 -25.18
CA ALA A 282 11.75 13.65 -24.86
C ALA A 282 11.38 15.05 -24.35
N SER A 283 12.28 15.67 -23.58
CA SER A 283 12.13 17.04 -23.06
C SER A 283 10.81 17.29 -22.31
N THR A 284 10.27 16.25 -21.69
CA THR A 284 9.12 16.35 -20.78
C THR A 284 9.65 16.66 -19.37
N ASP A 285 9.70 17.94 -19.01
CA ASP A 285 10.30 18.39 -17.75
C ASP A 285 9.32 18.38 -16.55
N THR A 286 8.03 18.25 -16.82
CA THR A 286 6.95 18.26 -15.82
C THR A 286 6.18 16.94 -15.83
N TYR A 287 5.67 16.52 -14.67
CA TYR A 287 4.72 15.41 -14.58
C TYR A 287 3.38 15.82 -15.20
N LYS A 288 2.86 14.98 -16.10
CA LYS A 288 1.58 15.23 -16.78
C LYS A 288 0.68 13.99 -16.74
N PRO A 289 -0.65 14.13 -16.60
CA PRO A 289 -1.57 13.00 -16.52
C PRO A 289 -1.47 12.03 -17.70
N GLU A 290 -1.22 12.52 -18.92
CA GLU A 290 -1.06 11.68 -20.10
C GLU A 290 0.18 10.76 -20.06
N ASN A 291 1.13 11.06 -19.17
CA ASN A 291 2.34 10.27 -18.96
C ASN A 291 2.23 9.39 -17.71
N GLU A 292 1.02 9.18 -17.18
CA GLU A 292 0.81 8.30 -16.05
C GLU A 292 0.55 6.85 -16.49
N ILE A 293 0.97 5.92 -15.65
CA ILE A 293 0.59 4.52 -15.74
C ILE A 293 0.01 4.13 -14.38
N SER A 294 -1.23 3.67 -14.37
CA SER A 294 -1.89 3.17 -13.16
C SER A 294 -2.21 1.69 -13.28
N PHE A 295 -2.02 0.94 -12.21
CA PHE A 295 -2.37 -0.47 -12.11
C PHE A 295 -2.77 -0.83 -10.68
N TYR A 296 -3.43 -1.97 -10.51
CA TYR A 296 -3.85 -2.46 -9.21
C TYR A 296 -3.00 -3.63 -8.75
N VAL A 297 -2.87 -3.73 -7.43
CA VAL A 297 -2.03 -4.68 -6.70
C VAL A 297 -2.83 -5.28 -5.55
N ASN A 298 -2.57 -6.55 -5.23
CA ASN A 298 -2.98 -7.12 -3.96
C ASN A 298 -2.30 -6.39 -2.80
N GLU A 299 -2.95 -6.46 -1.64
CA GLU A 299 -2.27 -6.16 -0.38
C GLU A 299 -0.97 -6.94 -0.26
N SER A 300 0.09 -6.28 0.19
CA SER A 300 1.43 -6.86 0.17
C SER A 300 2.29 -6.31 1.31
N ALA A 301 3.28 -7.08 1.72
CA ALA A 301 4.32 -6.67 2.65
C ALA A 301 5.69 -6.99 2.05
N ALA A 302 6.58 -6.00 2.01
CA ALA A 302 7.96 -6.16 1.57
C ALA A 302 8.78 -6.90 2.64
N GLY A 303 9.92 -7.48 2.24
CA GLY A 303 10.88 -8.08 3.17
C GLY A 303 11.60 -9.32 2.64
N ASN A 304 11.13 -9.90 1.54
CA ASN A 304 11.74 -11.10 0.96
C ASN A 304 12.92 -10.74 0.05
N THR A 305 12.75 -9.74 -0.81
CA THR A 305 13.80 -9.27 -1.73
C THR A 305 14.62 -8.15 -1.09
N SER A 306 13.94 -7.25 -0.39
CA SER A 306 14.51 -6.07 0.27
C SER A 306 13.57 -5.64 1.39
N LYS A 307 14.05 -4.78 2.30
CA LYS A 307 13.20 -4.14 3.32
C LYS A 307 12.03 -3.33 2.71
N TYR A 308 12.14 -2.92 1.44
CA TYR A 308 11.17 -2.07 0.74
C TYR A 308 10.82 -2.64 -0.64
N PHE A 309 9.67 -2.23 -1.19
CA PHE A 309 9.31 -2.56 -2.56
C PHE A 309 10.29 -1.97 -3.59
N ILE A 310 10.63 -2.75 -4.60
CA ILE A 310 11.48 -2.39 -5.73
C ILE A 310 10.62 -2.35 -7.00
N ILE A 311 10.66 -1.24 -7.74
CA ILE A 311 10.05 -1.12 -9.06
C ILE A 311 11.13 -1.18 -10.14
N ASN A 312 10.98 -2.10 -11.08
CA ASN A 312 11.80 -2.18 -12.28
C ASN A 312 11.00 -1.73 -13.50
N LEU A 313 11.51 -0.79 -14.26
CA LEU A 313 10.99 -0.40 -15.56
C LEU A 313 11.84 -1.07 -16.64
N ASN A 314 11.22 -1.94 -17.43
CA ASN A 314 11.84 -2.47 -18.63
C ASN A 314 11.61 -1.47 -19.77
N THR A 315 12.66 -0.78 -20.22
CA THR A 315 12.58 0.24 -21.26
C THR A 315 13.25 -0.21 -22.56
N SER A 316 13.05 0.53 -23.65
CA SER A 316 13.76 0.31 -24.92
C SER A 316 15.29 0.42 -24.80
N THR A 317 15.80 1.04 -23.74
CA THR A 317 17.22 1.24 -23.46
C THR A 317 17.76 0.33 -22.34
N GLY A 318 16.96 -0.65 -21.90
CA GLY A 318 17.34 -1.61 -20.84
C GLY A 318 16.47 -1.47 -19.59
N ILE A 319 16.92 -2.04 -18.48
CA ILE A 319 16.15 -2.02 -17.22
C ILE A 319 16.59 -0.82 -16.38
N LYS A 320 15.66 0.10 -16.10
CA LYS A 320 15.83 1.17 -15.09
C LYS A 320 15.14 0.74 -13.81
N ARG A 321 15.85 0.74 -12.68
CA ARG A 321 15.29 0.29 -11.38
C ARG A 321 15.13 1.45 -10.42
N TYR A 322 13.99 1.52 -9.75
CA TYR A 322 13.60 2.53 -8.78
C TYR A 322 13.08 1.81 -7.53
N ALA A 323 13.82 1.89 -6.43
CA ALA A 323 13.37 1.35 -5.17
C ALA A 323 12.83 2.46 -4.27
N LEU A 324 11.77 2.12 -3.54
CA LEU A 324 10.83 3.09 -2.98
C LEU A 324 11.05 3.20 -1.48
N PHE A 325 11.99 4.07 -1.12
CA PHE A 325 12.59 4.07 0.20
C PHE A 325 12.07 5.16 1.13
N GLN A 326 10.77 5.42 1.12
CA GLN A 326 10.13 6.12 2.24
C GLN A 326 8.69 5.63 2.32
N ASP A 327 8.37 5.03 3.47
CA ASP A 327 7.02 4.66 3.94
C ASP A 327 6.30 3.56 3.16
N TRP A 328 7.05 2.75 2.38
CA TRP A 328 6.46 1.73 1.51
C TRP A 328 7.02 0.33 1.74
N THR A 329 6.85 -0.12 2.98
CA THR A 329 7.10 -1.49 3.44
C THR A 329 5.83 -2.36 3.34
N THR A 330 4.66 -1.72 3.25
CA THR A 330 3.36 -2.36 3.08
C THR A 330 2.54 -1.65 2.01
N ILE A 331 1.72 -2.41 1.32
CA ILE A 331 0.64 -1.93 0.46
C ILE A 331 -0.64 -2.47 1.09
N ALA A 332 -1.43 -1.61 1.73
CA ALA A 332 -2.71 -1.99 2.30
C ALA A 332 -3.82 -1.85 1.25
N ARG A 333 -4.96 -2.47 1.52
CA ARG A 333 -6.12 -2.35 0.63
C ARG A 333 -6.66 -0.92 0.69
N ASN A 334 -7.25 -0.46 -0.41
CA ASN A 334 -7.76 0.90 -0.56
C ASN A 334 -6.70 2.02 -0.44
N ASP A 335 -5.40 1.67 -0.49
CA ASP A 335 -4.35 2.66 -0.68
C ASP A 335 -4.27 3.12 -2.14
N HIS A 336 -3.88 4.38 -2.36
CA HIS A 336 -3.43 4.87 -3.66
C HIS A 336 -2.08 5.54 -3.56
N HIS A 337 -1.11 4.91 -4.22
CA HIS A 337 0.27 5.35 -4.17
C HIS A 337 0.68 5.99 -5.47
N ILE A 338 1.04 7.26 -5.39
CA ILE A 338 1.49 8.06 -6.52
C ILE A 338 3.00 8.24 -6.44
N LEU A 339 3.70 7.74 -7.45
CA LEU A 339 5.16 7.72 -7.51
C LEU A 339 5.64 8.56 -8.69
N ARG A 340 6.45 9.57 -8.39
CA ARG A 340 7.02 10.46 -9.38
C ARG A 340 8.38 9.95 -9.83
N ILE A 341 8.48 9.51 -11.09
CA ILE A 341 9.69 8.93 -11.68
C ILE A 341 10.26 9.88 -12.73
N SER A 342 11.54 10.22 -12.55
CA SER A 342 12.33 10.96 -13.54
C SER A 342 13.15 9.98 -14.37
N LEU A 343 12.93 9.96 -15.70
CA LEU A 343 13.59 9.06 -16.63
C LEU A 343 14.88 9.67 -17.21
N ASP A 344 15.72 10.23 -16.36
CA ASP A 344 16.97 10.88 -16.77
C ASP A 344 17.90 9.97 -17.58
N ASP A 345 18.70 10.57 -18.48
CA ASP A 345 19.78 9.87 -19.22
C ASP A 345 21.08 9.76 -18.41
N TYR A 346 21.03 9.95 -17.11
CA TYR A 346 22.19 9.79 -16.24
C TYR A 346 21.85 8.82 -15.13
N LYS A 347 22.78 7.94 -14.77
CA LYS A 347 22.67 7.00 -13.65
C LYS A 347 23.97 6.96 -12.87
N LEU A 348 23.88 6.57 -11.60
CA LEU A 348 25.05 6.33 -10.77
C LEU A 348 25.50 4.88 -10.89
N LYS A 349 26.81 4.69 -10.94
CA LYS A 349 27.50 3.43 -10.69
C LYS A 349 28.43 3.63 -9.49
N PHE A 350 28.72 2.56 -8.76
CA PHE A 350 29.62 2.61 -7.62
C PHE A 350 30.80 1.69 -7.86
N ASP A 351 32.00 2.25 -7.68
CA ASP A 351 33.22 1.47 -7.58
C ASP A 351 33.43 1.14 -6.09
N VAL A 352 33.35 -0.15 -5.76
CA VAL A 352 33.33 -0.63 -4.37
C VAL A 352 34.58 -1.44 -4.11
N GLN A 353 35.40 -0.96 -3.19
CA GLN A 353 36.59 -1.63 -2.70
C GLN A 353 36.30 -2.17 -1.31
N SER A 354 36.56 -3.45 -1.09
CA SER A 354 36.36 -4.13 0.20
C SER A 354 37.65 -4.84 0.60
N PHE A 355 38.06 -4.63 1.85
CA PHE A 355 39.32 -5.14 2.40
C PHE A 355 39.01 -6.20 3.46
N THR A 356 38.62 -7.37 2.98
CA THR A 356 38.11 -8.49 3.80
C THR A 356 39.10 -9.65 3.89
N ALA A 357 38.90 -10.54 4.86
CA ALA A 357 39.67 -11.77 4.96
C ALA A 357 39.27 -12.79 3.86
N ILE A 358 40.24 -13.60 3.46
CA ILE A 358 40.05 -14.63 2.42
C ILE A 358 38.86 -15.54 2.77
N GLY A 359 37.91 -15.65 1.85
CA GLY A 359 36.75 -16.54 1.96
C GLY A 359 35.56 -15.98 2.76
N LEU A 360 35.58 -14.70 3.14
CA LEU A 360 34.46 -13.98 3.80
C LEU A 360 34.06 -12.71 3.02
N TYR A 361 34.18 -12.76 1.70
CA TYR A 361 33.85 -11.63 0.82
C TYR A 361 32.44 -11.09 1.08
N PRO A 362 32.28 -9.75 1.10
CA PRO A 362 30.97 -9.16 1.26
C PRO A 362 30.06 -9.52 0.09
N SER A 363 28.76 -9.49 0.33
CA SER A 363 27.76 -9.52 -0.75
C SER A 363 27.45 -8.08 -1.15
N ILE A 364 27.76 -7.74 -2.40
CA ILE A 364 27.49 -6.43 -2.98
C ILE A 364 26.48 -6.63 -4.11
N THR A 365 25.32 -5.98 -4.00
CA THR A 365 24.25 -6.07 -5.00
C THR A 365 23.76 -4.67 -5.35
N ASP A 366 23.90 -4.30 -6.63
CA ASP A 366 23.35 -3.07 -7.19
C ASP A 366 21.91 -3.30 -7.67
N ASN A 367 20.97 -2.70 -6.96
CA ASN A 367 19.54 -2.73 -7.23
C ASN A 367 19.08 -1.52 -8.08
N GLY A 368 19.99 -0.83 -8.74
CA GLY A 368 19.82 0.28 -9.69
C GLY A 368 19.49 1.65 -9.09
N THR A 369 18.95 1.70 -7.88
CA THR A 369 18.85 2.91 -7.03
C THR A 369 19.35 2.68 -5.61
N THR A 370 19.78 1.44 -5.31
CA THR A 370 20.39 1.11 -4.02
C THR A 370 21.46 0.06 -4.14
N LEU A 371 22.56 0.32 -3.47
CA LEU A 371 23.67 -0.60 -3.33
C LEU A 371 23.52 -1.28 -1.98
N SER A 372 23.21 -2.57 -1.99
CA SER A 372 23.23 -3.39 -0.78
C SER A 372 24.65 -3.89 -0.57
N TYR A 373 25.24 -3.56 0.57
CA TYR A 373 26.54 -4.02 1.01
C TYR A 373 26.34 -4.84 2.29
N THR A 374 26.48 -6.15 2.21
CA THR A 374 26.45 -7.03 3.39
C THR A 374 27.85 -7.50 3.72
N CYS A 375 28.34 -7.10 4.89
CA CYS A 375 29.64 -7.50 5.42
C CYS A 375 29.50 -8.77 6.28
N TYR A 376 30.41 -9.72 6.07
CA TYR A 376 30.47 -10.98 6.82
C TYR A 376 31.75 -11.11 7.68
N TYR A 377 32.61 -10.10 7.69
CA TYR A 377 33.91 -10.12 8.35
C TYR A 377 34.03 -8.94 9.33
N PRO A 378 34.39 -9.17 10.61
CA PRO A 378 34.59 -8.07 11.55
C PRO A 378 35.74 -7.16 11.11
N GLU A 379 35.61 -5.86 11.36
CA GLU A 379 36.60 -4.84 11.00
C GLU A 379 36.93 -4.75 9.49
N GLU A 380 36.02 -5.19 8.62
CA GLU A 380 36.18 -4.99 7.18
C GLU A 380 36.20 -3.49 6.86
N GLU A 381 37.28 -3.03 6.23
CA GLU A 381 37.38 -1.69 5.66
C GLU A 381 36.76 -1.67 4.26
N PHE A 382 36.11 -0.57 3.91
CA PHE A 382 35.54 -0.37 2.58
C PHE A 382 35.76 1.05 2.09
N HIS A 383 35.93 1.20 0.77
CA HIS A 383 35.91 2.49 0.06
C HIS A 383 34.90 2.43 -1.08
N ILE A 384 34.01 3.41 -1.16
CA ILE A 384 32.98 3.49 -2.20
C ILE A 384 33.12 4.81 -2.95
N GLN A 385 33.29 4.75 -4.27
CA GLN A 385 33.35 5.91 -5.13
C GLN A 385 32.14 5.95 -6.08
N PRO A 386 31.34 7.04 -6.07
CA PRO A 386 30.30 7.24 -7.07
C PRO A 386 30.90 7.62 -8.43
N LYS A 387 30.33 7.07 -9.49
CA LYS A 387 30.60 7.43 -10.89
C LYS A 387 29.28 7.79 -11.58
N VAL A 388 29.27 8.87 -12.34
CA VAL A 388 28.13 9.23 -13.18
C VAL A 388 28.35 8.66 -14.57
N VAL A 389 27.37 7.93 -15.09
CA VAL A 389 27.40 7.42 -16.47
C VAL A 389 26.10 7.78 -17.19
N LYS A 390 26.15 7.85 -18.51
CA LYS A 390 24.93 7.97 -19.32
C LYS A 390 24.14 6.68 -19.31
N ALA A 391 22.82 6.78 -19.20
CA ALA A 391 21.94 5.61 -19.19
C ALA A 391 21.82 4.98 -20.58
N SER A 392 21.95 5.78 -21.64
CA SER A 392 21.84 5.39 -23.04
C SER A 392 22.98 4.49 -23.54
N ASP A 393 24.23 4.75 -23.16
CA ASP A 393 25.41 4.07 -23.71
C ASP A 393 26.46 3.67 -22.66
N ASP A 394 26.17 3.85 -21.37
CA ASP A 394 27.08 3.55 -20.25
C ASP A 394 28.39 4.36 -20.25
N SER A 395 28.50 5.40 -21.08
CA SER A 395 29.68 6.28 -21.11
C SER A 395 29.83 7.08 -19.82
N GLU A 396 31.06 7.19 -19.33
CA GLU A 396 31.37 7.94 -18.12
C GLU A 396 31.24 9.46 -18.34
N VAL A 397 30.58 10.12 -17.40
CA VAL A 397 30.48 11.58 -17.31
C VAL A 397 31.46 12.05 -16.26
N THR A 398 32.60 12.57 -16.72
CA THR A 398 33.73 12.94 -15.87
C THR A 398 33.55 14.33 -15.24
N GLY A 399 34.30 14.60 -14.16
CA GLY A 399 34.33 15.91 -13.52
C GLY A 399 33.27 16.12 -12.42
N ILE A 400 32.96 15.07 -11.65
CA ILE A 400 32.11 15.20 -10.46
C ILE A 400 32.72 16.23 -9.51
N ASP A 401 31.92 17.20 -9.10
CA ASP A 401 32.30 18.16 -8.07
C ASP A 401 32.15 17.50 -6.70
N ASN A 402 33.23 16.87 -6.23
CA ASN A 402 33.26 16.15 -4.95
C ASN A 402 32.90 17.03 -3.75
N THR A 403 33.02 18.36 -3.86
CA THR A 403 32.65 19.28 -2.77
C THR A 403 31.14 19.42 -2.60
N LYS A 404 30.36 19.00 -3.60
CA LYS A 404 28.89 19.00 -3.62
C LYS A 404 28.29 17.61 -3.55
N VAL A 405 29.10 16.56 -3.38
CA VAL A 405 28.59 15.22 -3.09
C VAL A 405 28.17 15.18 -1.63
N GLU A 406 26.90 14.86 -1.40
CA GLU A 406 26.34 14.80 -0.05
C GLU A 406 26.05 13.35 0.34
N TRP A 407 26.46 12.97 1.54
CA TRP A 407 26.12 11.71 2.17
C TRP A 407 25.29 11.98 3.42
N GLN A 408 24.08 11.44 3.46
CA GLN A 408 23.16 11.65 4.56
C GLN A 408 22.72 10.30 5.12
N LEU A 409 22.86 10.11 6.43
CA LEU A 409 22.19 9.00 7.10
C LEU A 409 20.66 9.15 7.00
N ILE A 410 19.97 8.05 6.76
CA ILE A 410 18.52 7.99 6.78
C ILE A 410 18.08 7.36 8.10
N LYS A 411 17.24 8.09 8.84
CA LYS A 411 16.47 7.55 9.95
C LYS A 411 15.37 6.65 9.43
N GLU A 412 15.39 5.38 9.85
CA GLU A 412 14.34 4.42 9.51
C GLU A 412 13.25 4.41 10.59
N GLU A 413 12.05 3.96 10.23
CA GLU A 413 10.94 3.84 11.18
C GLU A 413 11.26 2.85 12.32
N GLY A 414 10.92 3.23 13.55
CA GLY A 414 11.31 2.48 14.77
C GLY A 414 12.75 2.71 15.24
N MET A 415 13.55 3.50 14.50
CA MET A 415 14.89 3.88 14.90
C MET A 415 14.84 5.12 15.80
N ALA A 416 15.37 5.02 17.02
CA ALA A 416 15.44 6.15 17.94
C ALA A 416 16.35 7.25 17.38
N ASP A 417 17.52 6.85 16.89
CA ASP A 417 18.57 7.72 16.37
C ASP A 417 19.39 6.98 15.31
N GLU A 418 19.49 7.57 14.12
CA GLU A 418 20.20 7.00 12.98
C GLU A 418 21.70 6.90 13.21
N THR A 419 22.28 7.85 13.93
CA THR A 419 23.70 7.90 14.23
C THR A 419 24.08 6.79 15.20
N ALA A 420 23.31 6.62 16.28
CA ALA A 420 23.49 5.54 17.24
C ALA A 420 23.36 4.17 16.58
N ASN A 421 22.39 4.01 15.67
CA ASN A 421 22.22 2.77 14.94
C ASN A 421 23.38 2.50 13.96
N ALA A 422 23.87 3.51 13.26
CA ALA A 422 25.07 3.35 12.42
C ALA A 422 26.32 3.01 13.24
N GLN A 423 26.43 3.45 14.50
CA GLN A 423 27.51 3.01 15.39
C GLN A 423 27.42 1.51 15.76
N LEU A 424 26.24 0.89 15.66
CA LEU A 424 26.11 -0.57 15.78
C LEU A 424 26.62 -1.29 14.52
N VAL A 425 26.67 -0.61 13.37
CA VAL A 425 27.13 -1.18 12.09
C VAL A 425 28.62 -0.91 11.88
N PHE A 426 29.10 0.29 12.23
CA PHE A 426 30.46 0.75 11.96
C PHE A 426 31.20 1.12 13.23
N LYS A 427 32.51 0.88 13.22
CA LYS A 427 33.40 1.23 14.34
C LYS A 427 33.49 2.75 14.54
N THR A 428 33.54 3.47 13.43
CA THR A 428 33.41 4.92 13.34
C THR A 428 32.45 5.21 12.19
N ILE A 429 31.63 6.26 12.33
CA ILE A 429 30.70 6.66 11.26
C ILE A 429 31.51 6.91 9.98
N PRO A 430 31.18 6.23 8.88
CA PRO A 430 31.83 6.44 7.59
C PRO A 430 31.75 7.89 7.11
N SER A 431 32.78 8.36 6.41
CA SER A 431 32.89 9.75 5.99
C SER A 431 33.28 9.90 4.52
N TRP A 432 32.80 10.99 3.90
CA TRP A 432 33.16 11.36 2.54
C TRP A 432 34.48 12.16 2.51
N ASN A 433 35.45 11.65 1.76
CA ASN A 433 36.70 12.33 1.50
C ASN A 433 36.62 13.07 0.16
N THR A 434 36.47 14.40 0.23
CA THR A 434 36.34 15.25 -0.96
C THR A 434 37.59 15.27 -1.83
N THR A 435 38.77 14.95 -1.28
CA THR A 435 40.04 14.94 -2.01
C THR A 435 40.18 13.67 -2.84
N THR A 436 39.87 12.51 -2.27
CA THR A 436 40.01 11.22 -2.94
C THR A 436 38.74 10.83 -3.72
N GLY A 437 37.59 11.40 -3.34
CA GLY A 437 36.29 11.04 -3.90
C GLY A 437 35.78 9.69 -3.42
N TYR A 438 36.17 9.26 -2.21
CA TYR A 438 35.69 8.03 -1.60
C TYR A 438 34.86 8.29 -0.36
N PHE A 439 33.83 7.48 -0.20
CA PHE A 439 33.13 7.27 1.06
C PHE A 439 33.75 6.07 1.77
N GLU A 440 34.33 6.31 2.94
CA GLU A 440 35.27 5.39 3.58
C GLU A 440 34.75 5.02 4.97
N GLY A 441 34.90 3.75 5.35
CA GLY A 441 34.49 3.28 6.67
C GLY A 441 35.00 1.90 7.03
N THR A 442 34.75 1.51 8.29
CA THR A 442 35.13 0.19 8.83
C THR A 442 33.96 -0.38 9.61
N PHE A 443 33.58 -1.63 9.30
CA PHE A 443 32.52 -2.34 10.03
C PHE A 443 32.92 -2.59 11.49
N ASN A 444 31.93 -2.54 12.38
CA ASN A 444 32.11 -2.81 13.81
C ASN A 444 32.37 -4.32 14.05
N ASP A 445 33.14 -4.68 15.07
CA ASP A 445 33.49 -6.05 15.44
C ASP A 445 32.73 -6.58 16.66
N ASP A 446 31.82 -5.79 17.22
CA ASP A 446 30.99 -6.21 18.35
C ASP A 446 30.09 -7.41 18.04
N ALA A 447 29.54 -7.99 19.11
CA ALA A 447 28.68 -9.17 19.03
C ALA A 447 27.25 -8.87 18.50
N ALA A 448 26.88 -7.60 18.33
CA ALA A 448 25.58 -7.26 17.77
C ALA A 448 25.58 -7.64 16.29
N ASP A 449 24.57 -8.39 15.88
CA ASP A 449 24.50 -8.96 14.55
C ASP A 449 23.20 -8.54 13.86
N LYS A 450 23.16 -8.63 12.53
CA LYS A 450 22.08 -8.14 11.67
C LYS A 450 21.74 -6.67 11.90
N GLN A 451 22.76 -5.86 12.12
CA GLN A 451 22.60 -4.41 12.22
C GLN A 451 22.67 -3.81 10.82
N SER A 452 21.89 -2.78 10.55
CA SER A 452 21.85 -2.15 9.23
C SER A 452 21.82 -0.63 9.31
N ALA A 453 22.53 0.05 8.41
CA ALA A 453 22.55 1.50 8.30
C ALA A 453 22.30 1.91 6.85
N LEU A 454 21.42 2.88 6.66
CA LEU A 454 21.01 3.34 5.33
C LEU A 454 21.54 4.76 5.09
N TYR A 455 22.27 4.94 4.00
CA TYR A 455 22.73 6.24 3.54
C TYR A 455 21.99 6.65 2.27
N LYS A 456 21.77 7.95 2.10
CA LYS A 456 21.43 8.61 0.84
C LYS A 456 22.67 9.34 0.36
N VAL A 457 23.07 9.09 -0.88
CA VAL A 457 24.11 9.86 -1.57
C VAL A 457 23.45 10.71 -2.65
N THR A 458 23.80 12.00 -2.67
CA THR A 458 23.41 12.95 -3.71
C THR A 458 24.68 13.33 -4.47
N VAL A 459 24.68 13.13 -5.79
CA VAL A 459 25.84 13.38 -6.65
C VAL A 459 25.45 14.37 -7.75
N PRO A 460 26.11 15.53 -7.87
CA PRO A 460 25.84 16.46 -8.97
C PRO A 460 26.25 15.84 -10.31
N VAL A 461 25.45 16.07 -11.35
CA VAL A 461 25.78 15.64 -12.71
C VAL A 461 26.70 16.67 -13.37
N PRO A 462 27.93 16.31 -13.77
CA PRO A 462 28.84 17.24 -14.43
C PRO A 462 28.23 17.82 -15.71
N GLY A 463 28.33 19.13 -15.88
CA GLY A 463 27.83 19.83 -17.07
C GLY A 463 26.30 19.96 -17.17
N ALA A 464 25.53 19.44 -16.21
CA ALA A 464 24.08 19.60 -16.16
C ALA A 464 23.68 20.46 -14.96
N SER A 465 23.53 21.77 -15.18
CA SER A 465 23.25 22.75 -14.13
C SER A 465 22.00 22.38 -13.33
N GLY A 466 22.11 22.37 -12.00
CA GLY A 466 21.02 22.06 -11.07
C GLY A 466 20.57 20.60 -11.07
N LYS A 467 21.30 19.70 -11.75
CA LYS A 467 20.96 18.28 -11.83
C LYS A 467 21.77 17.46 -10.84
N GLU A 468 21.06 16.64 -10.07
CA GLU A 468 21.64 15.75 -9.08
C GLU A 468 21.05 14.35 -9.25
N LEU A 469 21.88 13.34 -9.06
CA LEU A 469 21.47 11.94 -8.96
C LEU A 469 21.47 11.54 -7.50
N ILE A 470 20.38 10.92 -7.09
CA ILE A 470 20.21 10.42 -5.73
C ILE A 470 20.27 8.90 -5.77
N TYR A 471 21.01 8.34 -4.84
CA TYR A 471 21.14 6.89 -4.65
C TYR A 471 21.12 6.57 -3.17
N LYS A 472 20.81 5.32 -2.80
CA LYS A 472 20.93 4.87 -1.41
C LYS A 472 21.93 3.73 -1.25
N ILE A 473 22.54 3.61 -0.08
CA ILE A 473 23.45 2.51 0.22
C ILE A 473 23.03 1.89 1.55
N LEU A 474 22.60 0.63 1.49
CA LEU A 474 22.22 -0.16 2.65
C LEU A 474 23.42 -0.99 3.07
N PHE A 475 24.02 -0.63 4.20
CA PHE A 475 25.06 -1.44 4.83
C PHE A 475 24.42 -2.37 5.83
N THR A 476 24.80 -3.66 5.78
CA THR A 476 24.35 -4.68 6.73
C THR A 476 25.58 -5.37 7.31
N LYS A 477 25.65 -5.45 8.64
CA LYS A 477 26.62 -6.26 9.36
C LYS A 477 25.99 -7.61 9.71
N ASP A 478 26.48 -8.69 9.10
CA ASP A 478 26.04 -10.07 9.35
C ASP A 478 27.23 -10.99 9.69
N LEU A 479 27.62 -11.06 10.97
CA LEU A 479 28.79 -11.81 11.43
C LEU A 479 28.49 -13.28 11.76
N ARG A 480 27.27 -13.78 11.51
CA ARG A 480 26.86 -15.16 11.84
C ARG A 480 27.76 -16.20 11.20
N SER A 481 28.09 -15.99 9.91
CA SER A 481 28.97 -16.87 9.15
C SER A 481 30.38 -16.93 9.74
N TYR A 482 30.91 -15.77 10.17
CA TYR A 482 32.20 -15.69 10.84
C TYR A 482 32.19 -16.38 12.21
N ALA A 483 31.17 -16.11 13.02
CA ALA A 483 30.99 -16.72 14.33
C ALA A 483 30.90 -18.25 14.25
N ALA A 484 30.14 -18.78 13.29
CA ALA A 484 30.03 -20.21 13.04
C ALA A 484 31.40 -20.84 12.68
N ARG A 485 32.16 -20.24 11.76
CA ARG A 485 33.49 -20.74 11.35
C ARG A 485 34.49 -20.76 12.50
N LYS A 486 34.48 -19.74 13.38
CA LYS A 486 35.31 -19.70 14.59
C LYS A 486 34.96 -20.83 15.56
N HIS A 487 33.67 -21.18 15.64
CA HIS A 487 33.20 -22.28 16.48
C HIS A 487 33.62 -23.65 15.94
N TYR A 488 33.61 -23.85 14.62
CA TYR A 488 34.05 -25.12 14.00
C TYR A 488 35.57 -25.31 14.04
N THR A 489 36.36 -24.27 13.73
CA THR A 489 37.83 -24.34 13.81
C THR A 489 38.33 -24.61 15.22
N ARG A 490 37.77 -23.96 16.25
CA ARG A 490 38.14 -24.24 17.66
C ARG A 490 37.83 -25.67 18.11
N LYS A 491 36.82 -26.34 17.53
CA LYS A 491 36.53 -27.74 17.87
C LYS A 491 37.57 -28.71 17.30
N TYR A 492 38.08 -28.47 16.09
CA TYR A 492 39.09 -29.33 15.50
C TYR A 492 40.47 -29.18 16.18
N TYR A 493 40.91 -27.95 16.48
CA TYR A 493 42.21 -27.73 17.14
C TYR A 493 42.26 -28.08 18.64
N ARG A 494 41.12 -28.41 19.27
CA ARG A 494 41.08 -28.89 20.66
C ARG A 494 40.94 -30.41 20.78
N TYR A 495 40.91 -31.12 19.65
CA TYR A 495 40.84 -32.58 19.57
C TYR A 495 41.83 -33.15 18.55
N GLU A 496 43.08 -32.68 18.60
CA GLU A 496 44.26 -33.39 18.09
C GLU A 496 45.32 -33.49 19.20
#